data_AF-A0A354GPI4-F1
#
_entry.id   AF-A0A354GPI4-F1
#
_cell.length_a   1.000
_cell.length_b   1.000
_cell.length_c   1.000
_cell.angle_alpha   90.00
_cell.angle_beta   90.00
_cell.angle_gamma   90.00
#
_symmetry.space_group_name_H-M   'P 1'
#
loop_
_entity.id
_entity.type
_entity.pdbx_description
1 polymer ?
#
loop_
_entity_poly.entity_id
_entity_poly.type
_entity_poly.pdbx_seq_one_letter_code
_entity_poly.pdbx_strand_id
1 'polypeptide(L)'
;MRYKPAVLFGIALFCLSANAARADHIQWSYSWSRSPDQVYADGSTTSYVALTSESEVGAGGNTDVVAANLSVFSDAPDAAPANFTDKPYTLTLTVTDGDSNVAGSLAFTGEFNGQVSSQSSNVSIFFTGQNTQSLTLGQHLYTVTIDAYAPPGPPGSTNVGSIGAHAVVAVQTLPEPSSIFLAAMAVPAGVYWRRRRRTG
;
A
#
# COMPACT_ATOMS: atom_id res chain seq x y z
N MET A 1 73.31 -5.22 -4.69
CA MET A 1 72.11 -5.39 -3.85
C MET A 1 70.89 -5.30 -4.74
N ARG A 2 70.11 -6.38 -4.87
CA ARG A 2 68.96 -6.50 -5.78
C ARG A 2 67.70 -6.76 -4.95
N TYR A 3 66.76 -5.81 -4.90
CA TYR A 3 65.46 -6.00 -4.25
C TYR A 3 64.52 -6.75 -5.19
N LYS A 4 63.86 -7.81 -4.69
CA LYS A 4 62.84 -8.57 -5.44
C LYS A 4 61.45 -7.96 -5.20
N PRO A 5 60.69 -7.59 -6.24
CA PRO A 5 59.31 -7.14 -6.09
C PRO A 5 58.38 -8.36 -6.04
N ALA A 6 58.14 -8.89 -4.83
CA ALA A 6 57.15 -9.96 -4.62
C ALA A 6 55.75 -9.34 -4.41
N VAL A 7 55.14 -8.96 -5.53
CA VAL A 7 53.74 -9.21 -5.91
C VAL A 7 52.70 -9.11 -4.77
N LEU A 8 52.15 -7.91 -4.64
CA LEU A 8 50.85 -7.58 -4.05
C LEU A 8 49.70 -8.20 -4.89
N PHE A 9 49.40 -9.48 -4.71
CA PHE A 9 48.16 -10.09 -5.23
C PHE A 9 47.56 -10.96 -4.13
N GLY A 10 46.47 -10.52 -3.49
CA GLY A 10 45.81 -11.39 -2.49
C GLY A 10 44.67 -10.80 -1.67
N ILE A 11 44.09 -9.66 -2.02
CA ILE A 11 42.93 -9.09 -1.28
C ILE A 11 41.82 -8.59 -2.23
N ALA A 12 41.69 -9.17 -3.44
CA ALA A 12 40.65 -8.79 -4.39
C ALA A 12 39.49 -9.81 -4.50
N LEU A 13 39.50 -10.89 -3.70
CA LEU A 13 38.57 -12.02 -3.84
C LEU A 13 37.59 -12.17 -2.67
N PHE A 14 37.20 -11.06 -2.02
CA PHE A 14 36.23 -11.08 -0.91
C PHE A 14 34.99 -10.20 -1.14
N CYS A 15 34.81 -9.66 -2.35
CA CYS A 15 33.69 -8.75 -2.68
C CYS A 15 32.63 -9.37 -3.61
N LEU A 16 32.63 -10.70 -3.85
CA LEU A 16 31.71 -11.34 -4.79
C LEU A 16 30.57 -12.15 -4.15
N SER A 17 30.36 -12.08 -2.84
CA SER A 17 29.08 -12.49 -2.23
C SER A 17 28.06 -11.36 -2.41
N ALA A 18 27.80 -10.97 -3.65
CA ALA A 18 26.59 -10.22 -3.96
C ALA A 18 25.44 -11.21 -3.74
N ASN A 19 24.72 -11.05 -2.64
CA ASN A 19 23.46 -11.76 -2.46
C ASN A 19 22.62 -11.46 -3.70
N ALA A 20 22.32 -12.51 -4.48
CA ALA A 20 21.42 -12.38 -5.60
C ALA A 20 20.12 -11.82 -5.04
N ALA A 21 19.77 -10.59 -5.40
CA ALA A 21 18.48 -10.02 -5.09
C ALA A 21 17.44 -10.85 -5.85
N ARG A 22 16.93 -11.89 -5.19
CA ARG A 22 15.78 -12.63 -5.70
C ARG A 22 14.57 -11.74 -5.44
N ALA A 23 14.02 -11.18 -6.51
CA ALA A 23 12.67 -10.65 -6.49
C ALA A 23 11.74 -11.86 -6.42
N ASP A 24 11.45 -12.31 -5.20
CA ASP A 24 10.50 -13.40 -5.02
C ASP A 24 9.09 -12.90 -5.38
N HIS A 25 8.29 -13.77 -6.00
CA HIS A 25 6.92 -13.41 -6.36
C HIS A 25 6.04 -13.58 -5.13
N ILE A 26 5.63 -12.47 -4.53
CA ILE A 26 4.77 -12.49 -3.35
C ILE A 26 3.32 -12.59 -3.82
N GLN A 27 2.71 -13.76 -3.61
CA GLN A 27 1.29 -13.99 -3.85
C GLN A 27 0.48 -13.62 -2.60
N TRP A 28 -0.64 -12.94 -2.79
CA TRP A 28 -1.54 -12.53 -1.70
C TRP A 28 -2.98 -12.42 -2.21
N SER A 29 -3.94 -12.24 -1.33
CA SER A 29 -5.32 -11.91 -1.69
C SER A 29 -5.81 -10.72 -0.88
N TYR A 30 -6.85 -10.07 -1.40
CA TYR A 30 -7.47 -8.94 -0.71
C TYR A 30 -8.96 -8.87 -0.95
N SER A 31 -9.66 -8.18 -0.04
CA SER A 31 -11.07 -7.83 -0.19
C SER A 31 -11.33 -6.44 0.39
N TRP A 32 -12.39 -5.80 -0.09
CA TRP A 32 -12.82 -4.48 0.39
C TRP A 32 -14.22 -4.52 0.98
N SER A 33 -14.34 -4.04 2.20
CA SER A 33 -15.63 -3.74 2.84
C SER A 33 -15.81 -2.24 3.02
N ARG A 34 -17.08 -1.82 3.09
CA ARG A 34 -17.47 -0.42 3.26
C ARG A 34 -18.51 -0.29 4.35
N SER A 35 -18.51 0.87 5.01
CA SER A 35 -19.54 1.26 5.96
C SER A 35 -19.73 2.78 5.94
N PRO A 36 -20.95 3.28 5.72
CA PRO A 36 -22.17 2.54 5.35
C PRO A 36 -22.11 2.04 3.88
N ASP A 37 -23.10 1.25 3.46
CA ASP A 37 -23.31 0.87 2.06
C ASP A 37 -23.92 1.99 1.21
N GLN A 38 -24.69 2.86 1.87
CA GLN A 38 -25.26 4.09 1.30
C GLN A 38 -24.97 5.28 2.21
N VAL A 39 -24.42 6.34 1.63
CA VAL A 39 -24.19 7.62 2.30
C VAL A 39 -25.26 8.59 1.85
N TYR A 40 -26.16 8.97 2.75
CA TYR A 40 -27.28 9.86 2.45
C TYR A 40 -26.88 11.34 2.49
N ALA A 41 -27.46 12.12 1.58
CA ALA A 41 -27.36 13.58 1.57
C ALA A 41 -28.05 14.21 2.80
N ASP A 42 -27.75 15.47 3.08
CA ASP A 42 -28.29 16.25 4.20
C ASP A 42 -29.82 16.26 4.23
N GLY A 43 -30.39 15.64 5.26
CA GLY A 43 -31.84 15.60 5.46
C GLY A 43 -32.62 14.82 4.40
N SER A 44 -31.95 14.12 3.47
CA SER A 44 -32.59 13.36 2.40
C SER A 44 -32.61 11.86 2.70
N THR A 45 -33.68 11.19 2.31
CA THR A 45 -33.80 9.72 2.34
C THR A 45 -33.85 9.12 0.93
N THR A 46 -33.76 9.94 -0.11
CA THR A 46 -33.88 9.54 -1.53
C THR A 46 -32.64 9.89 -2.34
N SER A 47 -31.80 10.81 -1.83
CA SER A 47 -30.53 11.20 -2.44
C SER A 47 -29.35 10.65 -1.65
N TYR A 48 -28.54 9.81 -2.28
CA TYR A 48 -27.41 9.13 -1.64
C TYR A 48 -26.33 8.72 -2.65
N VAL A 49 -25.13 8.45 -2.12
CA VAL A 49 -24.04 7.76 -2.83
C VAL A 49 -24.02 6.31 -2.36
N ALA A 50 -24.16 5.36 -3.28
CA ALA A 50 -23.99 3.94 -3.02
C ALA A 50 -22.55 3.51 -3.26
N LEU A 51 -22.02 2.69 -2.35
CA LEU A 51 -20.66 2.16 -2.40
C LEU A 51 -20.70 0.63 -2.54
N THR A 52 -19.93 0.08 -3.48
CA THR A 52 -19.77 -1.37 -3.61
C THR A 52 -18.64 -1.92 -2.74
N SER A 53 -18.77 -3.18 -2.34
CA SER A 53 -17.65 -3.96 -1.80
C SER A 53 -16.96 -4.73 -2.92
N GLU A 54 -15.74 -5.19 -2.65
CA GLU A 54 -15.04 -6.16 -3.48
C GLU A 54 -14.90 -7.47 -2.68
N SER A 55 -15.33 -8.57 -3.28
CA SER A 55 -15.07 -9.91 -2.74
C SER A 55 -13.57 -10.23 -2.79
N GLU A 56 -13.17 -11.35 -2.21
CA GLU A 56 -11.76 -11.73 -2.21
C GLU A 56 -11.23 -11.95 -3.64
N VAL A 57 -10.11 -11.28 -3.96
CA VAL A 57 -9.40 -11.34 -5.23
C VAL A 57 -7.93 -11.65 -4.97
N GLY A 58 -7.34 -12.54 -5.76
CA GLY A 58 -5.90 -12.83 -5.73
C GLY A 58 -5.07 -11.77 -6.46
N ALA A 59 -3.94 -11.40 -5.88
CA ALA A 59 -2.98 -10.44 -6.43
C ALA A 59 -1.53 -10.95 -6.27
N GLY A 60 -0.59 -10.31 -6.96
CA GLY A 60 0.82 -10.64 -6.86
C GLY A 60 1.70 -9.42 -7.12
N GLY A 61 2.73 -9.24 -6.29
CA GLY A 61 3.57 -8.04 -6.32
C GLY A 61 2.80 -6.75 -6.03
N ASN A 62 3.32 -5.62 -6.52
CA ASN A 62 2.67 -4.31 -6.39
C ASN A 62 1.51 -4.21 -7.38
N THR A 63 0.37 -3.67 -6.94
CA THR A 63 -0.82 -3.54 -7.80
C THR A 63 -1.68 -2.35 -7.40
N ASP A 64 -2.40 -1.82 -8.39
CA ASP A 64 -3.53 -0.93 -8.15
C ASP A 64 -4.79 -1.77 -7.89
N VAL A 65 -5.64 -1.33 -6.98
CA VAL A 65 -6.88 -2.00 -6.58
C VAL A 65 -8.04 -1.00 -6.49
N VAL A 66 -9.27 -1.46 -6.71
CA VAL A 66 -10.47 -0.62 -6.61
C VAL A 66 -11.13 -0.83 -5.25
N ALA A 67 -11.01 0.15 -4.36
CA ALA A 67 -11.55 0.05 -3.02
C ALA A 67 -13.09 0.05 -3.00
N ALA A 68 -13.72 0.88 -3.84
CA ALA A 68 -15.16 0.90 -4.02
C ALA A 68 -15.53 1.54 -5.36
N ASN A 69 -16.59 1.05 -6.00
CA ASN A 69 -17.30 1.79 -7.05
C ASN A 69 -18.39 2.66 -6.43
N LEU A 70 -18.65 3.80 -7.05
CA LEU A 70 -19.58 4.83 -6.58
C LEU A 70 -20.71 5.00 -7.59
N SER A 71 -21.95 5.01 -7.10
CA SER A 71 -23.14 5.34 -7.90
C SER A 71 -23.99 6.35 -7.16
N VAL A 72 -24.46 7.38 -7.86
CA VAL A 72 -25.29 8.44 -7.27
C VAL A 72 -26.75 8.19 -7.59
N PHE A 73 -27.60 8.38 -6.59
CA PHE A 73 -29.05 8.37 -6.72
C PHE A 73 -29.59 9.68 -6.17
N SER A 74 -30.52 10.30 -6.90
CA SER A 74 -31.23 11.49 -6.44
C SER A 74 -32.48 11.72 -7.28
N ASP A 75 -33.57 12.10 -6.62
CA ASP A 75 -34.79 12.62 -7.22
C ASP A 75 -34.93 14.14 -7.04
N ALA A 76 -33.94 14.80 -6.45
CA ALA A 76 -33.95 16.23 -6.20
C ALA A 76 -33.96 17.00 -7.55
N PRO A 77 -34.77 18.05 -7.69
CA PRO A 77 -34.76 18.88 -8.90
C PRO A 77 -33.47 19.70 -8.97
N ASP A 78 -33.00 20.03 -10.19
CA ASP A 78 -31.77 20.82 -10.37
C ASP A 78 -31.84 22.21 -9.74
N ALA A 79 -33.05 22.76 -9.55
CA ALA A 79 -33.27 24.03 -8.87
C ALA A 79 -33.11 23.95 -7.34
N ALA A 80 -33.11 22.75 -6.76
CA ALA A 80 -32.94 22.49 -5.34
C ALA A 80 -32.18 21.17 -5.12
N PRO A 81 -30.88 21.11 -5.47
CA PRO A 81 -30.08 19.89 -5.34
C PRO A 81 -29.94 19.47 -3.88
N ALA A 82 -29.78 18.17 -3.66
CA ALA A 82 -29.44 17.62 -2.35
C ALA A 82 -27.95 17.84 -2.07
N ASN A 83 -27.61 18.19 -0.84
CA ASN A 83 -26.24 18.54 -0.43
C ASN A 83 -25.61 17.41 0.37
N PHE A 84 -24.31 17.21 0.20
CA PHE A 84 -23.47 16.42 1.08
C PHE A 84 -22.56 17.39 1.82
N THR A 85 -22.68 17.42 3.15
CA THR A 85 -21.78 18.16 4.03
C THR A 85 -21.12 17.18 4.98
N ASP A 86 -19.82 16.95 4.78
CA ASP A 86 -18.95 16.11 5.61
C ASP A 86 -19.57 14.73 5.93
N LYS A 87 -20.10 14.05 4.91
CA LYS A 87 -20.79 12.77 5.10
C LYS A 87 -19.80 11.62 5.21
N PRO A 88 -19.63 11.00 6.39
CA PRO A 88 -18.53 10.08 6.62
C PRO A 88 -18.75 8.73 5.94
N TYR A 89 -17.65 8.11 5.55
CA TYR A 89 -17.57 6.73 5.12
C TYR A 89 -16.25 6.09 5.59
N THR A 90 -16.27 4.77 5.71
CA THR A 90 -15.09 3.94 6.01
C THR A 90 -14.96 2.84 4.97
N LEU A 91 -13.74 2.67 4.45
CA LEU A 91 -13.34 1.56 3.60
C LEU A 91 -12.33 0.71 4.37
N THR A 92 -12.59 -0.58 4.49
CA THR A 92 -11.71 -1.52 5.18
C THR A 92 -11.16 -2.51 4.17
N LEU A 93 -9.84 -2.47 3.97
CA LEU A 93 -9.09 -3.44 3.20
C LEU A 93 -8.70 -4.59 4.11
N THR A 94 -9.06 -5.81 3.76
CA THR A 94 -8.51 -7.02 4.37
C THR A 94 -7.49 -7.63 3.41
N VAL A 95 -6.27 -7.84 3.88
CA VAL A 95 -5.18 -8.47 3.14
C VAL A 95 -4.91 -9.83 3.76
N THR A 96 -4.77 -10.87 2.94
CA THR A 96 -4.33 -12.20 3.35
C THR A 96 -3.01 -12.51 2.65
N ASP A 97 -1.99 -12.77 3.44
CA ASP A 97 -0.67 -13.17 2.95
C ASP A 97 -0.69 -14.61 2.43
N GLY A 98 -0.26 -14.84 1.18
CA GLY A 98 -0.37 -16.15 0.55
C GLY A 98 0.53 -17.24 1.17
N ASP A 99 1.70 -16.85 1.67
CA ASP A 99 2.67 -17.80 2.23
C ASP A 99 2.28 -18.22 3.66
N SER A 100 1.93 -17.26 4.50
CA SER A 100 1.58 -17.51 5.90
C SER A 100 0.10 -17.79 6.14
N ASN A 101 -0.78 -17.47 5.17
CA ASN A 101 -2.24 -17.47 5.31
C ASN A 101 -2.75 -16.60 6.47
N VAL A 102 -1.93 -15.64 6.94
CA VAL A 102 -2.31 -14.69 7.98
C VAL A 102 -2.99 -13.50 7.31
N ALA A 103 -4.13 -13.09 7.86
CA ALA A 103 -4.86 -11.92 7.41
C ALA A 103 -4.73 -10.77 8.41
N GLY A 104 -4.85 -9.54 7.91
CA GLY A 104 -5.07 -8.36 8.73
C GLY A 104 -5.80 -7.28 7.94
N SER A 105 -6.05 -6.13 8.56
CA SER A 105 -6.90 -5.11 7.93
C SER A 105 -6.40 -3.69 8.15
N LEU A 106 -6.69 -2.84 7.17
CA LEU A 106 -6.41 -1.41 7.16
C LEU A 106 -7.73 -0.67 6.96
N ALA A 107 -7.98 0.37 7.76
CA ALA A 107 -9.22 1.14 7.70
C ALA A 107 -8.93 2.57 7.25
N PHE A 108 -9.55 2.97 6.14
CA PHE A 108 -9.43 4.31 5.57
C PHE A 108 -10.76 5.05 5.74
N THR A 109 -10.70 6.25 6.31
CA THR A 109 -11.88 7.08 6.54
C THR A 109 -11.86 8.29 5.62
N GLY A 110 -13.04 8.68 5.17
CA GLY A 110 -13.23 9.90 4.41
C GLY A 110 -14.64 10.43 4.54
N GLU A 111 -14.89 11.53 3.85
CA GLU A 111 -16.16 12.24 3.85
C GLU A 111 -16.53 12.63 2.43
N PHE A 112 -17.82 12.49 2.09
CA PHE A 112 -18.39 13.03 0.86
C PHE A 112 -18.87 14.46 1.07
N ASN A 113 -18.55 15.30 0.10
CA ASN A 113 -18.97 16.70 0.04
C ASN A 113 -19.47 17.04 -1.37
N GLY A 114 -20.45 17.95 -1.48
CA GLY A 114 -20.92 18.47 -2.77
C GLY A 114 -22.43 18.39 -2.95
N GLN A 115 -22.88 18.29 -4.21
CA GLN A 115 -24.29 18.39 -4.57
C GLN A 115 -24.70 17.35 -5.61
N VAL A 116 -25.93 16.88 -5.50
CA VAL A 116 -26.54 15.97 -6.46
C VAL A 116 -27.97 16.39 -6.78
N SER A 117 -28.39 16.13 -8.00
CA SER A 117 -29.77 16.27 -8.46
C SER A 117 -30.13 15.12 -9.38
N SER A 118 -31.36 15.05 -9.83
CA SER A 118 -31.81 14.05 -10.82
C SER A 118 -31.03 14.08 -12.14
N GLN A 119 -30.37 15.18 -12.50
CA GLN A 119 -29.62 15.33 -13.74
C GLN A 119 -28.13 15.62 -13.56
N SER A 120 -27.64 15.85 -12.33
CA SER A 120 -26.26 16.24 -12.08
C SER A 120 -25.67 15.55 -10.85
N SER A 121 -24.36 15.36 -10.88
CA SER A 121 -23.56 14.87 -9.76
C SER A 121 -22.28 15.69 -9.71
N ASN A 122 -22.08 16.39 -8.60
CA ASN A 122 -20.85 17.09 -8.28
C ASN A 122 -20.46 16.72 -6.85
N VAL A 123 -20.03 15.47 -6.70
CA VAL A 123 -19.56 14.91 -5.43
C VAL A 123 -18.04 14.91 -5.45
N SER A 124 -17.45 15.19 -4.30
CA SER A 124 -16.02 15.09 -4.02
C SER A 124 -15.81 14.27 -2.75
N ILE A 125 -14.61 13.73 -2.59
CA ILE A 125 -14.20 13.06 -1.36
C ILE A 125 -13.09 13.83 -0.67
N PHE A 126 -13.06 13.75 0.66
CA PHE A 126 -11.94 14.19 1.47
C PHE A 126 -11.56 13.07 2.43
N PHE A 127 -10.30 12.62 2.41
CA PHE A 127 -9.84 11.62 3.37
C PHE A 127 -9.51 12.29 4.71
N THR A 128 -10.12 11.79 5.78
CA THR A 128 -9.96 12.34 7.14
C THR A 128 -8.92 11.58 7.96
N GLY A 129 -8.53 10.39 7.53
CA GLY A 129 -7.54 9.52 8.18
C GLY A 129 -6.16 9.53 7.51
N GLN A 130 -5.35 8.52 7.84
CA GLN A 130 -4.09 8.29 7.12
C GLN A 130 -4.38 7.65 5.77
N ASN A 131 -3.99 8.33 4.70
CA ASN A 131 -4.14 7.83 3.33
C ASN A 131 -3.11 6.78 2.97
N THR A 132 -2.00 6.68 3.71
CA THR A 132 -1.01 5.62 3.55
C THR A 132 -0.90 4.87 4.87
N GLN A 133 -1.13 3.57 4.83
CA GLN A 133 -1.04 2.70 6.00
C GLN A 133 -0.18 1.49 5.67
N SER A 134 0.30 0.79 6.69
CA SER A 134 1.09 -0.42 6.48
C SER A 134 0.77 -1.49 7.50
N LEU A 135 0.92 -2.74 7.08
CA LEU A 135 0.63 -3.93 7.86
C LEU A 135 1.68 -4.98 7.56
N THR A 136 2.23 -5.59 8.61
CA THR A 136 3.15 -6.72 8.47
C THR A 136 2.38 -8.02 8.67
N LEU A 137 2.42 -8.90 7.66
CA LEU A 137 1.83 -10.24 7.70
C LEU A 137 2.90 -11.24 7.29
N GLY A 138 3.14 -12.26 8.13
CA GLY A 138 4.22 -13.21 7.89
C GLY A 138 5.58 -12.52 7.78
N GLN A 139 6.22 -12.64 6.62
CA GLN A 139 7.52 -12.01 6.30
C GLN A 139 7.36 -10.80 5.35
N HIS A 140 6.14 -10.36 5.09
CA HIS A 140 5.84 -9.32 4.11
C HIS A 140 5.30 -8.05 4.78
N LEU A 141 5.80 -6.91 4.33
CA LEU A 141 5.28 -5.58 4.65
C LEU A 141 4.40 -5.13 3.49
N TYR A 142 3.12 -4.92 3.79
CA TYR A 142 2.14 -4.36 2.87
C TYR A 142 1.99 -2.89 3.19
N THR A 143 2.27 -2.02 2.23
CA THR A 143 2.05 -0.57 2.31
C THR A 143 0.98 -0.18 1.30
N VAL A 144 -0.13 0.37 1.76
CA VAL A 144 -1.27 0.70 0.92
C VAL A 144 -1.56 2.19 1.01
N THR A 145 -1.63 2.84 -0.16
CA THR A 145 -1.95 4.26 -0.31
C THR A 145 -3.29 4.41 -1.03
N ILE A 146 -4.24 5.15 -0.45
CA ILE A 146 -5.53 5.50 -1.05
C ILE A 146 -5.50 6.97 -1.49
N ASP A 147 -5.51 7.20 -2.79
CA ASP A 147 -5.37 8.54 -3.37
C ASP A 147 -6.08 8.72 -4.72
N ALA A 148 -6.47 7.64 -5.39
CA ALA A 148 -7.17 7.69 -6.66
C ALA A 148 -8.68 7.90 -6.44
N TYR A 149 -9.23 8.94 -7.08
CA TYR A 149 -10.66 9.23 -7.10
C TYR A 149 -11.13 9.56 -8.51
N ALA A 150 -12.18 8.88 -8.95
CA ALA A 150 -12.94 9.21 -10.14
C ALA A 150 -14.38 9.56 -9.73
N PRO A 151 -14.87 10.79 -10.01
CA PRO A 151 -16.21 11.19 -9.59
C PRO A 151 -17.29 10.42 -10.35
N PRO A 152 -18.41 10.07 -9.70
CA PRO A 152 -19.53 9.41 -10.36
C PRO A 152 -20.31 10.36 -11.27
N GLY A 153 -20.88 9.83 -12.34
CA GLY A 153 -21.81 10.55 -13.20
C GLY A 153 -23.16 10.88 -12.51
N PRO A 154 -24.07 11.59 -13.21
CA PRO A 154 -25.40 11.87 -12.70
C PRO A 154 -26.21 10.58 -12.47
N PRO A 155 -27.33 10.64 -11.70
CA PRO A 155 -28.18 9.47 -11.49
C PRO A 155 -28.59 8.76 -12.78
N GLY A 156 -28.49 7.43 -12.78
CA GLY A 156 -28.79 6.59 -13.95
C GLY A 156 -27.70 6.54 -15.03
N SER A 157 -26.59 7.28 -14.87
CA SER A 157 -25.43 7.17 -15.75
C SER A 157 -24.77 5.79 -15.65
N THR A 158 -24.25 5.28 -16.77
CA THR A 158 -23.41 4.07 -16.79
C THR A 158 -21.98 4.34 -16.31
N ASN A 159 -21.56 5.61 -16.27
CA ASN A 159 -20.24 5.99 -15.78
C ASN A 159 -20.26 6.04 -14.24
N VAL A 160 -19.88 4.93 -13.63
CA VAL A 160 -19.69 4.82 -12.18
C VAL A 160 -18.40 5.51 -11.76
N GLY A 161 -18.43 6.14 -10.59
CA GLY A 161 -17.21 6.66 -9.97
C GLY A 161 -16.42 5.54 -9.30
N SER A 162 -15.23 5.83 -8.82
CA SER A 162 -14.42 4.85 -8.09
C SER A 162 -13.48 5.53 -7.09
N ILE A 163 -13.17 4.80 -6.03
CA ILE A 163 -12.07 5.08 -5.11
C ILE A 163 -11.06 3.95 -5.31
N GLY A 164 -9.82 4.29 -5.65
CA GLY A 164 -8.74 3.35 -5.89
C GLY A 164 -7.61 3.49 -4.87
N ALA A 165 -6.82 2.43 -4.74
CA ALA A 165 -5.64 2.40 -3.90
C ALA A 165 -4.48 1.72 -4.63
N HIS A 166 -3.26 2.08 -4.24
CA HIS A 166 -2.02 1.43 -4.68
C HIS A 166 -1.44 0.61 -3.52
N ALA A 167 -1.22 -0.68 -3.75
CA ALA A 167 -0.63 -1.59 -2.79
C ALA A 167 0.81 -1.95 -3.21
N VAL A 168 1.75 -1.69 -2.31
CA VAL A 168 3.15 -2.10 -2.42
C VAL A 168 3.41 -3.23 -1.43
N VAL A 169 4.03 -4.30 -1.90
CA VAL A 169 4.42 -5.43 -1.06
C VAL A 169 5.93 -5.62 -1.12
N ALA A 170 6.54 -5.75 0.05
CA ALA A 170 7.98 -5.96 0.17
C ALA A 170 8.28 -7.06 1.19
N VAL A 171 9.31 -7.86 0.93
CA VAL A 171 9.87 -8.74 1.95
C VAL A 171 10.47 -7.88 3.05
N GLN A 172 10.07 -8.13 4.30
CA GLN A 172 10.64 -7.45 5.44
C GLN A 172 12.06 -7.98 5.65
N THR A 173 13.04 -7.27 5.11
CA THR A 173 14.44 -7.52 5.42
C THR A 173 14.70 -7.01 6.83
N LEU A 174 14.51 -7.86 7.84
CA LEU A 174 15.11 -7.62 9.14
C LEU A 174 16.63 -7.54 8.89
N PRO A 175 17.33 -6.50 9.38
CA PRO A 175 18.79 -6.44 9.26
C PRO A 175 19.35 -7.73 9.87
N GLU A 176 19.90 -8.62 9.04
CA GLU A 176 20.31 -9.94 9.52
C GLU A 176 21.31 -9.76 10.67
N PRO A 177 20.98 -10.18 11.91
CA PRO A 177 21.86 -9.98 13.06
C PRO A 177 23.24 -10.61 12.81
N SER A 178 23.26 -11.74 12.11
CA SER A 178 24.43 -12.49 11.68
C SER A 178 25.41 -11.65 10.87
N SER A 179 24.95 -10.76 10.00
CA SER A 179 25.83 -9.92 9.19
C SER A 179 26.56 -8.86 10.03
N ILE A 180 25.90 -8.32 11.06
CA ILE A 180 26.53 -7.43 12.05
C ILE A 180 27.53 -8.21 12.90
N PHE A 181 27.17 -9.41 13.37
CA PHE A 181 28.08 -10.24 14.15
C PHE A 181 29.31 -10.65 13.33
N LEU A 182 29.13 -11.02 12.07
CA LEU A 182 30.22 -11.44 11.19
C LEU A 182 31.10 -10.26 10.79
N ALA A 183 30.52 -9.08 10.53
CA ALA A 183 31.27 -7.84 10.34
C ALA A 183 32.07 -7.46 11.60
N ALA A 184 31.44 -7.56 12.79
CA ALA A 184 32.08 -7.28 14.07
C ALA A 184 33.23 -8.26 14.37
N MET A 185 33.13 -9.52 13.95
CA MET A 185 34.20 -10.53 14.09
C MET A 185 35.32 -10.34 13.05
N ALA A 186 35.01 -9.85 11.86
CA ALA A 186 36.00 -9.63 10.81
C ALA A 186 36.96 -8.46 11.14
N VAL A 187 36.49 -7.43 11.84
CA VAL A 187 37.31 -6.27 12.24
C VAL A 187 38.54 -6.65 13.08
N PRO A 188 38.43 -7.37 14.22
CA PRO A 188 39.60 -7.75 15.02
C PRO A 188 40.53 -8.71 14.29
N ALA A 189 40.01 -9.61 13.45
CA ALA A 189 40.83 -10.50 12.62
C ALA A 189 41.69 -9.70 11.61
N GLY A 190 41.10 -8.67 10.98
CA GLY A 190 41.81 -7.74 10.10
C GLY A 190 42.90 -6.94 10.83
N VAL A 191 42.61 -6.44 12.04
CA VAL A 191 43.58 -5.71 12.86
C VAL A 191 44.75 -6.61 13.28
N TYR A 192 44.47 -7.85 13.71
CA TYR A 192 45.50 -8.81 14.09
C TYR A 192 46.44 -9.13 12.91
N TRP A 193 45.87 -9.38 11.74
CA TRP A 193 46.63 -9.65 10.53
C TRP A 193 47.52 -8.48 10.10
N ARG A 194 47.01 -7.24 10.21
CA ARG A 194 47.78 -6.02 9.91
C ARG A 194 48.95 -5.83 10.87
N ARG A 195 48.80 -6.20 12.14
CA ARG A 195 49.87 -6.11 13.15
C ARG A 195 51.01 -7.09 12.86
N ARG A 196 50.70 -8.32 12.46
CA ARG A 196 51.70 -9.36 12.14
C ARG A 196 52.63 -8.96 10.98
N ARG A 197 52.18 -8.15 10.03
CA ARG A 197 52.98 -7.68 8.89
C ARG A 197 53.98 -6.57 9.20
N ARG A 198 53.93 -5.95 10.39
CA ARG A 198 54.86 -4.87 10.76
C ARG A 198 56.09 -5.35 11.54
N THR A 199 56.09 -6.59 12.00
CA THR A 199 57.13 -7.15 12.90
C THR A 199 58.07 -8.14 12.22
N GLY A 200 58.06 -8.24 10.88
CA GLY A 200 59.01 -9.03 10.09
C GLY A 200 59.46 -8.23 8.89
#